data_AF-A0A497QH80-F1
#
_entry.id   AF-A0A497QH80-F1
#
_cell.length_a   1.000
_cell.length_b   1.000
_cell.length_c   1.000
_cell.angle_alpha   90.00
_cell.angle_beta   90.00
_cell.angle_gamma   90.00
#
_symmetry.space_group_name_H-M   'P 1'
#
loop_
_entity.id
_entity.type
_entity.pdbx_description
1 polymer ?
#
loop_
_entity_poly.entity_id
_entity_poly.type
_entity_poly.pdbx_seq_one_letter_code
_entity_poly.pdbx_strand_id
1 'polypeptide(L)'
;MFNNPERTLRQIRFPSEVRVIKSIMESIEQNFGFNFTIANGHVKEVQLISAGIVIIPRQLKDLPFLTKLQLPANQLKKLRNLERCTNLIALNLQDNRLTNAVLGPITKLTHLKSLDLSHNHLSSWENLENLKELEILNLFHNMICEIPRLNLPNLKILDLRQNPIKHLQNLHLLENLVELRLDKARFPLEEQKIITKGLEAVKNFCRSVD
;
A
#
# COMPACT_ATOMS: atom_id res chain seq x y z
N MET A 1 -4.30 -22.30 -3.29
CA MET A 1 -5.27 -22.95 -2.39
C MET A 1 -5.41 -22.07 -1.15
N PHE A 2 -6.61 -21.58 -0.85
CA PHE A 2 -6.85 -20.93 0.43
C PHE A 2 -6.83 -22.01 1.52
N ASN A 3 -5.95 -21.86 2.51
CA ASN A 3 -5.96 -22.73 3.68
C ASN A 3 -7.28 -22.51 4.43
N ASN A 4 -7.86 -23.57 4.97
CA ASN A 4 -9.03 -23.44 5.82
C ASN A 4 -8.62 -22.71 7.12
N PRO A 5 -9.08 -21.48 7.39
CA PRO A 5 -8.66 -20.69 8.55
C PRO A 5 -8.95 -21.40 9.88
N GLU A 6 -9.99 -22.24 9.95
CA GLU A 6 -10.32 -23.03 11.15
C GLU A 6 -9.22 -24.05 11.50
N ARG A 7 -8.52 -24.59 10.50
CA ARG A 7 -7.39 -25.48 10.75
C ARG A 7 -6.17 -24.69 11.24
N THR A 8 -5.97 -23.50 10.68
CA THR A 8 -4.86 -22.61 11.05
C THR A 8 -4.99 -22.10 12.49
N LEU A 9 -6.21 -21.92 13.01
CA LEU A 9 -6.45 -21.50 14.40
C LEU A 9 -5.71 -22.36 15.44
N ARG A 10 -5.56 -23.67 15.17
CA ARG A 10 -4.92 -24.63 16.09
C ARG A 10 -3.41 -24.40 16.23
N GLN A 11 -2.80 -23.64 15.32
CA GLN A 11 -1.37 -23.33 15.31
C GLN A 11 -1.05 -22.04 16.09
N ILE A 12 -2.08 -21.26 16.48
CA ILE A 12 -1.89 -20.05 17.28
C ILE A 12 -1.54 -20.47 18.71
N ARG A 13 -0.43 -19.95 19.22
CA ARG A 13 0.05 -20.27 20.58
C ARG A 13 -0.78 -19.58 21.67
N PHE A 14 -1.36 -18.42 21.38
CA PHE A 14 -2.01 -17.56 22.36
C PHE A 14 -3.54 -17.54 22.21
N PRO A 15 -4.31 -17.95 23.24
CA PRO A 15 -5.78 -17.94 23.18
C PRO A 15 -6.41 -16.55 22.96
N SER A 16 -5.71 -15.47 23.33
CA SER A 16 -6.12 -14.10 23.02
C SER A 16 -6.20 -13.85 21.51
N GLU A 17 -5.18 -14.23 20.76
CA GLU A 17 -5.17 -14.09 19.29
C GLU A 17 -6.19 -14.99 18.61
N VAL A 18 -6.43 -16.21 19.13
CA VAL A 18 -7.52 -17.08 18.67
C VAL A 18 -8.88 -16.37 18.78
N ARG A 19 -9.15 -15.72 19.92
CA ARG A 19 -10.40 -14.96 20.13
C ARG A 19 -10.50 -13.78 19.17
N VAL A 20 -9.40 -13.09 18.89
CA VAL A 20 -9.36 -11.99 17.91
C VAL A 20 -9.71 -12.49 16.51
N ILE A 21 -9.09 -13.58 16.04
CA ILE A 21 -9.39 -14.16 14.73
C ILE A 21 -10.85 -14.61 14.61
N LYS A 22 -11.38 -15.29 15.63
CA LYS A 22 -12.80 -15.67 15.66
C LYS A 22 -13.73 -14.45 15.60
N SER A 23 -13.42 -13.40 16.36
CA SER A 23 -14.20 -12.16 16.31
C SER A 23 -14.13 -11.46 14.95
N ILE A 24 -12.99 -11.55 14.24
CA ILE A 24 -12.87 -11.06 12.86
C ILE A 24 -13.76 -11.88 11.93
N MET A 25 -13.69 -13.21 12.01
CA MET A 25 -14.51 -14.13 11.20
C MET A 25 -16.01 -13.91 11.41
N GLU A 26 -16.43 -13.61 12.64
CA GLU A 26 -17.83 -13.27 12.98
C GLU A 26 -18.25 -11.89 12.47
N SER A 27 -17.29 -10.97 12.31
CA SER A 27 -17.57 -9.58 11.90
C SER A 27 -17.65 -9.37 10.38
N ILE A 28 -17.21 -10.35 9.59
CA ILE A 28 -17.24 -10.29 8.13
C ILE A 28 -18.45 -11.07 7.61
N GLU A 29 -19.19 -10.49 6.67
CA GLU A 29 -20.43 -11.07 6.15
C GLU A 29 -20.20 -12.44 5.49
N GLN A 30 -19.02 -12.63 4.87
CA GLN A 30 -18.60 -13.89 4.28
C GLN A 30 -17.12 -14.15 4.61
N ASN A 31 -16.79 -15.39 4.99
CA ASN A 31 -15.41 -15.84 5.17
C ASN A 31 -14.66 -16.06 3.85
N PHE A 32 -15.27 -15.70 2.72
CA PHE A 32 -14.62 -15.82 1.42
C PHE A 32 -13.41 -14.90 1.35
N GLY A 33 -12.25 -15.48 0.98
CA GLY A 33 -10.98 -14.76 0.91
C GLY A 33 -10.41 -14.31 2.25
N PHE A 34 -11.01 -14.71 3.37
CA PHE A 34 -10.40 -14.59 4.69
C PHE A 34 -9.36 -15.70 4.90
N ASN A 35 -8.15 -15.31 5.26
CA ASN A 35 -7.09 -16.22 5.67
C ASN A 35 -6.11 -15.48 6.58
N PHE A 36 -5.21 -16.21 7.21
CA PHE A 36 -4.13 -15.63 7.98
C PHE A 36 -2.93 -16.58 8.04
N THR A 37 -1.77 -16.02 8.35
CA THR A 37 -0.54 -16.80 8.55
C THR A 37 -0.03 -16.61 9.96
N ILE A 38 0.70 -17.62 10.42
CA ILE A 38 1.30 -17.66 11.74
C ILE A 38 2.80 -17.82 11.58
N ALA A 39 3.57 -17.09 12.38
CA ALA A 39 4.98 -17.37 12.57
C ALA A 39 5.30 -17.27 14.07
N ASN A 40 6.09 -18.23 14.56
CA ASN A 40 6.47 -18.32 15.97
C ASN A 40 5.25 -18.33 16.93
N GLY A 41 4.14 -18.93 16.49
CA GLY A 41 2.91 -19.05 17.28
C GLY A 41 2.02 -17.78 17.32
N HIS A 42 2.41 -16.72 16.61
CA HIS A 42 1.65 -15.46 16.53
C HIS A 42 1.11 -15.20 15.13
N VAL A 43 -0.04 -14.53 15.05
CA VAL A 43 -0.58 -14.10 13.75
C VAL A 43 0.31 -13.01 13.17
N LYS A 44 0.84 -13.25 11.97
CA LYS A 44 1.74 -12.31 11.28
C LYS A 44 1.11 -11.60 10.12
N GLU A 45 0.17 -12.27 9.45
CA GLU A 45 -0.52 -11.76 8.29
C GLU A 45 -2.00 -12.06 8.38
N VAL A 46 -2.83 -11.07 8.05
CA VAL A 46 -4.26 -11.27 7.83
C VAL A 46 -4.58 -10.92 6.38
N GLN A 47 -5.37 -11.76 5.75
CA GLN A 47 -5.84 -11.62 4.38
C GLN A 47 -7.36 -11.56 4.40
N LEU A 48 -7.91 -10.57 3.71
CA LEU A 48 -9.33 -10.35 3.46
C LEU A 48 -9.45 -9.97 1.98
N ILE A 49 -9.27 -10.94 1.10
CA ILE A 49 -9.16 -10.73 -0.36
C ILE A 49 -10.54 -10.91 -0.99
N SER A 50 -11.09 -9.91 -1.68
CA SER A 50 -12.43 -10.04 -2.27
C SER A 50 -13.51 -10.44 -1.24
N ALA A 51 -13.35 -9.99 0.00
CA ALA A 51 -14.21 -10.35 1.13
C ALA A 51 -15.44 -9.42 1.25
N GLY A 52 -15.60 -8.47 0.31
CA GLY A 52 -16.71 -7.51 0.31
C GLY A 52 -16.65 -6.50 1.45
N ILE A 53 -15.53 -6.39 2.18
CA ILE A 53 -15.46 -5.55 3.37
C ILE A 53 -15.53 -4.06 2.99
N VAL A 54 -16.31 -3.32 3.77
CA VAL A 54 -16.45 -1.85 3.66
C VAL A 54 -15.76 -1.11 4.82
N ILE A 55 -15.46 -1.83 5.90
CA ILE A 55 -14.80 -1.32 7.11
C ILE A 55 -13.73 -2.34 7.52
N ILE A 56 -12.53 -1.84 7.85
CA ILE A 56 -11.44 -2.66 8.38
C ILE A 56 -11.82 -3.11 9.81
N PRO A 57 -11.78 -4.43 10.13
CA PRO A 57 -12.13 -4.93 11.45
C PRO A 57 -11.31 -4.28 12.55
N ARG A 58 -11.99 -3.69 13.54
CA ARG A 58 -11.34 -2.94 14.64
C ARG A 58 -10.44 -3.82 15.52
N GLN A 59 -10.67 -5.12 15.50
CA GLN A 59 -9.98 -6.14 16.28
C GLN A 59 -8.55 -6.40 15.78
N LEU A 60 -8.21 -5.99 14.55
CA LEU A 60 -6.85 -6.18 13.99
C LEU A 60 -5.76 -5.53 14.84
N LYS A 61 -6.08 -4.42 15.51
CA LYS A 61 -5.17 -3.75 16.45
C LYS A 61 -4.73 -4.64 17.62
N ASP A 62 -5.53 -5.65 17.96
CA ASP A 62 -5.31 -6.53 19.11
C ASP A 62 -4.44 -7.75 18.73
N LEU A 63 -3.90 -7.78 17.50
CA LEU A 63 -2.88 -8.71 17.02
C LEU A 63 -1.49 -8.04 17.15
N PRO A 64 -0.76 -8.25 18.26
CA PRO A 64 0.45 -7.48 18.58
C PRO A 64 1.60 -7.70 17.59
N PHE A 65 1.56 -8.79 16.83
CA PHE A 65 2.61 -9.18 15.89
C PHE A 65 2.17 -9.11 14.42
N LEU A 66 1.02 -8.49 14.14
CA LEU A 66 0.54 -8.30 12.78
C LEU A 66 1.50 -7.37 12.02
N THR A 67 2.14 -7.92 10.99
CA THR A 67 3.13 -7.21 10.16
C THR A 67 2.69 -7.06 8.71
N LYS A 68 1.73 -7.87 8.27
CA LYS A 68 1.21 -7.86 6.91
C LYS A 68 -0.31 -7.82 6.92
N LEU A 69 -0.89 -6.94 6.11
CA LEU A 69 -2.34 -6.85 5.95
C LEU A 69 -2.69 -6.79 4.47
N GLN A 70 -3.43 -7.79 4.00
CA GLN A 70 -3.88 -7.90 2.61
C GLN A 70 -5.39 -7.64 2.56
N LEU A 71 -5.78 -6.52 1.93
CA LEU A 71 -7.18 -6.10 1.75
C LEU A 71 -7.54 -5.86 0.26
N PRO A 72 -7.00 -6.60 -0.72
CA PRO A 72 -7.25 -6.29 -2.12
C PRO A 72 -8.68 -6.66 -2.56
N ALA A 73 -9.16 -6.02 -3.62
CA ALA A 73 -10.45 -6.29 -4.26
C ALA A 73 -11.65 -6.11 -3.30
N ASN A 74 -11.65 -5.05 -2.48
CA ASN A 74 -12.72 -4.76 -1.54
C ASN A 74 -13.44 -3.45 -1.89
N GLN A 75 -14.37 -3.03 -1.03
CA GLN A 75 -15.18 -1.83 -1.23
C GLN A 75 -14.82 -0.73 -0.21
N LEU A 76 -13.57 -0.70 0.25
CA LEU A 76 -13.13 0.26 1.26
C LEU A 76 -13.21 1.68 0.70
N LYS A 77 -13.97 2.52 1.40
CA LYS A 77 -14.04 3.98 1.19
C LYS A 77 -13.42 4.76 2.35
N LYS A 78 -13.11 4.11 3.46
CA LYS A 78 -12.51 4.70 4.67
C LYS A 78 -11.51 3.69 5.25
N LEU A 79 -10.42 4.20 5.80
CA LEU A 79 -9.36 3.38 6.40
C LEU A 79 -9.35 3.43 7.93
N ARG A 80 -10.52 3.66 8.54
CA ARG A 80 -10.65 3.70 10.01
C ARG A 80 -10.15 2.38 10.62
N ASN A 81 -9.53 2.47 11.80
CA ASN A 81 -8.89 1.40 12.56
C ASN A 81 -7.50 0.99 12.05
N LEU A 82 -7.14 1.36 10.82
CA LEU A 82 -5.82 1.07 10.27
C LEU A 82 -4.73 1.78 11.06
N GLU A 83 -5.00 3.00 11.54
CA GLU A 83 -4.06 3.84 12.30
C GLU A 83 -3.54 3.19 13.59
N ARG A 84 -4.20 2.11 14.07
CA ARG A 84 -3.84 1.38 15.28
C ARG A 84 -2.95 0.15 15.01
N CYS A 85 -2.77 -0.22 13.75
CA CYS A 85 -1.96 -1.38 13.35
C CYS A 85 -0.51 -0.93 13.08
N THR A 86 0.13 -0.29 14.06
CA THR A 86 1.41 0.43 13.88
C THR A 86 2.61 -0.47 13.58
N ASN A 87 2.48 -1.79 13.80
CA ASN A 87 3.53 -2.78 13.52
C ASN A 87 3.54 -3.27 12.06
N LEU A 88 2.67 -2.73 11.21
CA LEU A 88 2.60 -3.12 9.80
C LEU A 88 3.86 -2.74 9.03
N ILE A 89 4.39 -3.72 8.32
CA ILE A 89 5.53 -3.64 7.41
C ILE A 89 5.07 -3.68 5.96
N ALA A 90 4.00 -4.44 5.66
CA ALA A 90 3.41 -4.50 4.32
C ALA A 90 1.89 -4.34 4.37
N LEU A 91 1.37 -3.49 3.49
CA LEU A 91 -0.05 -3.20 3.37
C LEU A 91 -0.45 -3.24 1.90
N ASN A 92 -1.45 -4.06 1.58
CA ASN A 92 -2.04 -4.12 0.26
C ASN A 92 -3.50 -3.66 0.32
N LEU A 93 -3.79 -2.56 -0.36
CA LEU A 93 -5.11 -1.94 -0.52
C LEU A 93 -5.51 -1.86 -2.00
N GLN A 94 -4.90 -2.69 -2.85
CA GLN A 94 -5.19 -2.77 -4.28
C GLN A 94 -6.69 -2.92 -4.54
N ASP A 95 -7.20 -2.32 -5.60
CA ASP A 95 -8.56 -2.56 -6.10
C ASP A 95 -9.62 -2.30 -5.01
N ASN A 96 -9.63 -1.04 -4.57
CA ASN A 96 -10.59 -0.49 -3.63
C ASN A 96 -11.15 0.83 -4.20
N ARG A 97 -11.85 1.61 -3.37
CA ARG A 97 -12.45 2.88 -3.77
C ARG A 97 -11.84 4.06 -3.01
N LEU A 98 -10.53 4.01 -2.79
CA LEU A 98 -9.81 5.00 -1.99
C LEU A 98 -9.55 6.28 -2.79
N THR A 99 -9.67 7.40 -2.11
CA THR A 99 -9.30 8.74 -2.58
C THR A 99 -8.31 9.38 -1.59
N ASN A 100 -7.67 10.49 -1.97
CA ASN A 100 -6.73 11.21 -1.10
C ASN A 100 -7.30 11.55 0.29
N ALA A 101 -8.59 11.91 0.35
CA ALA A 101 -9.27 12.33 1.57
C ALA A 101 -9.29 11.26 2.69
N VAL A 102 -9.04 9.98 2.36
CA VAL A 102 -9.13 8.88 3.31
C VAL A 102 -7.80 8.20 3.63
N LEU A 103 -6.69 8.75 3.14
CA LEU A 103 -5.34 8.22 3.40
C LEU A 103 -4.77 8.62 4.78
N GLY A 104 -5.42 9.52 5.51
CA GLY A 104 -4.98 9.98 6.83
C GLY A 104 -4.52 8.87 7.79
N PRO A 105 -5.25 7.75 7.95
CA PRO A 105 -4.83 6.62 8.80
C PRO A 105 -3.52 5.95 8.39
N ILE A 106 -3.19 5.91 7.09
CA ILE A 106 -1.94 5.30 6.59
C ILE A 106 -0.72 6.07 7.11
N THR A 107 -0.84 7.39 7.31
CA THR A 107 0.27 8.25 7.78
C THR A 107 0.82 7.87 9.15
N LYS A 108 0.09 7.06 9.93
CA LYS A 108 0.51 6.54 11.24
C LYS A 108 1.33 5.25 11.16
N LEU A 109 1.43 4.62 9.98
CA LEU A 109 2.13 3.36 9.78
C LEU A 109 3.61 3.60 9.44
N THR A 110 4.37 4.20 10.35
CA THR A 110 5.73 4.69 10.07
C THR A 110 6.75 3.61 9.76
N HIS A 111 6.48 2.35 10.14
CA HIS A 111 7.32 1.18 9.85
C HIS A 111 6.98 0.48 8.53
N LEU A 112 6.08 1.06 7.73
CA LEU A 112 5.64 0.46 6.48
C LEU A 112 6.76 0.53 5.44
N LYS A 113 7.10 -0.64 4.88
CA LYS A 113 8.13 -0.81 3.84
C LYS A 113 7.55 -1.09 2.46
N SER A 114 6.35 -1.66 2.39
CA SER A 114 5.66 -1.97 1.15
C SER A 114 4.21 -1.51 1.22
N LEU A 115 3.80 -0.69 0.25
CA LEU A 115 2.44 -0.19 0.12
C LEU A 115 1.93 -0.38 -1.31
N ASP A 116 0.84 -1.14 -1.44
CA ASP A 116 0.11 -1.24 -2.69
C ASP A 116 -1.21 -0.48 -2.59
N LEU A 117 -1.35 0.56 -3.41
CA LEU A 117 -2.53 1.40 -3.58
C LEU A 117 -3.01 1.39 -5.04
N SER A 118 -2.58 0.41 -5.83
CA SER A 118 -2.96 0.31 -7.24
C SER A 118 -4.45 0.06 -7.43
N HIS A 119 -5.00 0.41 -8.60
CA HIS A 119 -6.43 0.28 -8.89
C HIS A 119 -7.30 1.01 -7.84
N ASN A 120 -7.01 2.27 -7.58
CA ASN A 120 -7.82 3.13 -6.71
C ASN A 120 -8.17 4.43 -7.44
N HIS A 121 -8.71 5.40 -6.71
CA HIS A 121 -9.16 6.68 -7.24
C HIS A 121 -8.33 7.84 -6.67
N LEU A 122 -7.01 7.64 -6.52
CA LEU A 122 -6.11 8.67 -6.00
C LEU A 122 -5.76 9.69 -7.08
N SER A 123 -5.78 10.98 -6.73
CA SER A 123 -5.35 12.07 -7.59
C SER A 123 -3.97 12.64 -7.21
N SER A 124 -3.46 12.29 -6.04
CA SER A 124 -2.14 12.66 -5.52
C SER A 124 -1.65 11.58 -4.54
N TRP A 125 -0.44 11.72 -4.00
CA TRP A 125 0.08 10.92 -2.88
C TRP A 125 0.85 11.75 -1.84
N GLU A 126 0.67 13.06 -1.84
CA GLU A 126 1.35 13.98 -0.91
C GLU A 126 1.23 13.58 0.56
N ASN A 127 0.12 12.94 0.95
CA ASN A 127 -0.14 12.51 2.33
C ASN A 127 0.82 11.41 2.82
N LEU A 128 1.65 10.82 1.96
CA LEU A 128 2.53 9.71 2.32
C LEU A 128 3.90 10.15 2.85
N GLU A 129 4.12 11.45 3.09
CA GLU A 129 5.42 12.02 3.46
C GLU A 129 6.04 11.43 4.72
N ASN A 130 5.22 10.93 5.65
CA ASN A 130 5.69 10.37 6.93
C ASN A 130 6.17 8.92 6.84
N LEU A 131 5.98 8.24 5.71
CA LEU A 131 6.37 6.85 5.51
C LEU A 131 7.86 6.73 5.18
N LYS A 132 8.72 7.18 6.09
CA LYS A 132 10.17 7.30 5.83
C LYS A 132 10.87 5.96 5.62
N GLU A 133 10.30 4.86 6.10
CA GLU A 133 10.81 3.49 5.88
C GLU A 133 10.29 2.84 4.57
N LEU A 134 9.45 3.53 3.79
CA LEU A 134 8.83 2.95 2.61
C LEU A 134 9.87 2.67 1.53
N GLU A 135 9.94 1.41 1.09
CA GLU A 135 10.88 0.93 0.06
C GLU A 135 10.16 0.67 -1.28
N ILE A 136 8.90 0.25 -1.24
CA ILE A 136 8.10 -0.10 -2.42
C ILE A 136 6.75 0.62 -2.34
N LEU A 137 6.42 1.37 -3.39
CA LEU A 137 5.15 2.05 -3.55
C LEU A 137 4.55 1.73 -4.93
N ASN A 138 3.42 1.04 -4.94
CA ASN A 138 2.67 0.75 -6.15
C ASN A 138 1.43 1.64 -6.22
N LEU A 139 1.40 2.50 -7.24
CA LEU A 139 0.30 3.42 -7.52
C LEU A 139 -0.25 3.25 -8.94
N PHE A 140 0.03 2.09 -9.54
CA PHE A 140 -0.49 1.68 -10.83
C PHE A 140 -2.00 1.90 -10.93
N HIS A 141 -2.46 2.46 -12.04
CA HIS A 141 -3.89 2.63 -12.31
C HIS A 141 -4.63 3.44 -11.23
N ASN A 142 -4.35 4.74 -11.22
CA ASN A 142 -5.00 5.75 -10.41
C ASN A 142 -5.29 6.98 -11.31
N MET A 143 -5.62 8.12 -10.72
CA MET A 143 -5.90 9.39 -11.40
C MET A 143 -4.85 10.47 -11.07
N ILE A 144 -3.62 10.08 -10.80
CA ILE A 144 -2.54 10.99 -10.41
C ILE A 144 -2.09 11.80 -11.63
N CYS A 145 -2.21 13.12 -11.56
CA CYS A 145 -1.83 14.01 -12.65
C CYS A 145 -0.40 14.57 -12.50
N GLU A 146 0.14 14.55 -11.30
CA GLU A 146 1.39 15.19 -10.96
C GLU A 146 2.19 14.38 -9.93
N ILE A 147 3.52 14.54 -9.98
CA ILE A 147 4.42 13.96 -8.99
C ILE A 147 4.63 15.04 -7.92
N PRO A 148 4.16 14.87 -6.67
CA PRO A 148 4.28 15.88 -5.64
C PRO A 148 5.73 16.01 -5.15
N ARG A 149 6.05 17.18 -4.60
CA ARG A 149 7.36 17.48 -4.01
C ARG A 149 7.49 16.78 -2.65
N LEU A 150 7.95 15.54 -2.65
CA LEU A 150 7.94 14.69 -1.47
C LEU A 150 9.24 13.89 -1.35
N ASN A 151 9.75 13.76 -0.12
CA ASN A 151 10.96 13.00 0.17
C ASN A 151 10.63 11.68 0.91
N LEU A 152 10.79 10.56 0.20
CA LEU A 152 10.80 9.21 0.75
C LEU A 152 12.23 8.66 0.63
N PRO A 153 13.05 8.84 1.68
CA PRO A 153 14.49 8.61 1.57
C PRO A 153 14.83 7.15 1.33
N ASN A 154 13.96 6.20 1.67
CA ASN A 154 14.21 4.77 1.46
C ASN A 154 13.49 4.19 0.24
N LEU A 155 12.76 4.99 -0.54
CA LEU A 155 11.95 4.47 -1.64
C LEU A 155 12.87 3.99 -2.78
N LYS A 156 12.75 2.71 -3.12
CA LYS A 156 13.54 2.03 -4.16
C LYS A 156 12.72 1.76 -5.40
N ILE A 157 11.44 1.42 -5.26
CA ILE A 157 10.57 1.04 -6.37
C ILE A 157 9.29 1.89 -6.35
N LEU A 158 9.02 2.55 -7.47
CA LEU A 158 7.83 3.36 -7.67
C LEU A 158 7.14 2.99 -8.99
N ASP A 159 5.89 2.54 -8.90
CA ASP A 159 5.07 2.26 -10.08
C ASP A 159 3.98 3.32 -10.26
N LEU A 160 4.06 4.02 -11.38
CA LEU A 160 3.21 5.15 -11.73
C LEU A 160 2.44 4.95 -13.04
N ARG A 161 2.57 3.79 -13.67
CA ARG A 161 1.89 3.50 -14.93
C ARG A 161 0.36 3.60 -14.76
N GLN A 162 -0.34 3.82 -15.86
CA GLN A 162 -1.79 4.03 -15.89
C GLN A 162 -2.25 5.19 -15.00
N ASN A 163 -1.49 6.28 -14.98
CA ASN A 163 -1.88 7.55 -14.39
C ASN A 163 -1.80 8.67 -15.45
N PRO A 164 -2.63 9.73 -15.36
CA PRO A 164 -2.62 10.86 -16.27
C PRO A 164 -1.45 11.86 -16.06
N ILE A 165 -0.26 11.39 -15.65
CA ILE A 165 0.93 12.23 -15.49
C ILE A 165 1.46 12.63 -16.86
N LYS A 166 1.74 13.93 -17.02
CA LYS A 166 2.22 14.50 -18.29
C LYS A 166 3.63 15.07 -18.23
N HIS A 167 4.15 15.34 -17.04
CA HIS A 167 5.45 15.99 -16.86
C HIS A 167 6.30 15.31 -15.79
N LEU A 168 7.59 15.20 -16.07
CA LEU A 168 8.63 14.76 -15.14
C LEU A 168 9.01 15.90 -14.21
N GLN A 169 8.66 15.79 -12.94
CA GLN A 169 8.97 16.77 -11.91
C GLN A 169 9.26 16.07 -10.57
N ASN A 170 9.99 16.73 -9.67
CA ASN A 170 10.23 16.30 -8.28
C ASN A 170 10.90 14.92 -8.07
N LEU A 171 11.14 14.10 -9.10
CA LEU A 171 11.71 12.76 -8.98
C LEU A 171 13.16 12.75 -8.46
N HIS A 172 13.86 13.88 -8.57
CA HIS A 172 15.21 14.03 -8.03
C HIS A 172 15.25 13.99 -6.49
N LEU A 173 14.12 14.24 -5.82
CA LEU A 173 13.98 14.15 -4.35
C LEU A 173 13.92 12.70 -3.85
N LEU A 174 13.63 11.74 -4.74
CA LEU A 174 13.60 10.32 -4.43
C LEU A 174 15.01 9.72 -4.66
N GLU A 175 15.96 10.15 -3.83
CA GLU A 175 17.39 9.91 -4.03
C GLU A 175 17.74 8.43 -4.21
N ASN A 176 17.15 7.54 -3.39
CA ASN A 176 17.41 6.11 -3.41
C ASN A 176 16.52 5.30 -4.36
N LEU A 177 15.75 5.96 -5.23
CA LEU A 177 14.94 5.29 -6.23
C LEU A 177 15.83 4.52 -7.22
N VAL A 178 15.54 3.24 -7.40
CA VAL A 178 16.24 2.29 -8.28
C VAL A 178 15.39 1.96 -9.48
N GLU A 179 14.08 1.79 -9.28
CA GLU A 179 13.14 1.41 -10.32
C GLU A 179 11.97 2.39 -10.36
N LEU A 180 11.76 2.99 -11.53
CA LEU A 180 10.64 3.88 -11.83
C LEU A 180 9.90 3.33 -13.04
N ARG A 181 8.60 3.07 -12.89
CA ARG A 181 7.74 2.61 -13.99
C ARG A 181 6.77 3.71 -14.39
N LEU A 182 6.82 4.11 -15.66
CA LEU A 182 6.02 5.18 -16.24
C LEU A 182 5.46 4.76 -17.61
N ASP A 183 4.29 5.29 -17.96
CA ASP A 183 3.75 5.18 -19.32
C ASP A 183 4.42 6.23 -20.22
N LYS A 184 5.59 5.90 -20.79
CA LYS A 184 6.38 6.81 -21.63
C LYS A 184 5.55 7.57 -22.67
N ALA A 185 4.58 6.93 -23.30
CA ALA A 185 3.74 7.53 -24.35
C ALA A 185 2.87 8.71 -23.87
N ARG A 186 2.72 8.93 -22.55
CA ARG A 186 1.95 10.05 -21.99
C ARG A 186 2.73 11.36 -21.90
N PHE A 187 4.05 11.32 -22.04
CA PHE A 187 4.93 12.47 -21.88
C PHE A 187 5.21 13.17 -23.22
N PRO A 188 5.53 14.48 -23.24
CA PRO A 188 6.03 15.17 -24.42
C PRO A 188 7.26 14.49 -25.03
N LEU A 189 7.47 14.62 -26.34
CA LEU A 189 8.57 13.94 -27.06
C LEU A 189 9.95 14.22 -26.46
N GLU A 190 10.20 15.42 -25.95
CA GLU A 190 11.47 15.75 -25.31
C GLU A 190 11.68 14.97 -24.01
N GLU A 191 10.66 14.89 -23.15
CA GLU A 191 10.72 14.10 -21.92
C GLU A 191 10.78 12.59 -22.20
N GLN A 192 10.14 12.10 -23.27
CA GLN A 192 10.27 10.71 -23.69
C GLN A 192 11.71 10.31 -24.02
N LYS A 193 12.49 11.21 -24.62
CA LYS A 193 13.93 10.98 -24.87
C LYS A 193 14.69 10.86 -23.55
N ILE A 194 14.34 11.68 -22.54
CA ILE A 194 14.92 11.60 -21.20
C ILE A 194 14.60 10.26 -20.52
N ILE A 195 13.33 9.83 -20.54
CA ILE A 195 12.90 8.54 -19.96
C ILE A 195 13.69 7.38 -20.56
N THR A 196 13.96 7.41 -21.87
CA THR A 196 14.69 6.35 -22.58
C THR A 196 16.16 6.26 -22.15
N LYS A 197 16.76 7.35 -21.66
CA LYS A 197 18.13 7.38 -21.14
C LYS A 197 18.26 6.79 -19.73
N GLY A 198 17.15 6.42 -19.10
CA GLY A 198 17.12 5.76 -17.79
C GLY A 198 16.90 6.72 -16.62
N LEU A 199 16.81 6.14 -15.42
CA LEU A 199 16.38 6.84 -14.21
C LEU A 199 17.29 8.02 -13.82
N GLU A 200 18.61 7.89 -13.95
CA GLU A 200 19.52 8.97 -13.59
C GLU A 200 19.37 10.18 -14.51
N ALA A 201 19.10 9.97 -15.80
CA ALA A 201 18.78 11.06 -16.72
C ALA A 201 17.47 11.76 -16.35
N VAL A 202 16.45 10.99 -15.94
CA VAL A 202 15.19 11.53 -15.41
C VAL A 202 15.42 12.38 -14.16
N LYS A 203 16.20 11.88 -13.19
CA LYS A 203 16.55 12.62 -11.97
C LYS A 203 17.28 13.92 -12.31
N ASN A 204 18.29 13.87 -13.18
CA ASN A 204 19.03 15.07 -13.60
C ASN A 204 18.15 16.09 -14.33
N PHE A 205 17.26 15.63 -15.20
CA PHE A 205 16.28 16.51 -15.84
C PHE A 205 15.40 17.20 -14.80
N CYS A 206 14.83 16.44 -13.85
CA CYS A 206 14.01 17.01 -12.78
C CYS A 206 14.77 17.98 -11.86
N ARG A 207 16.11 17.92 -11.76
CA ARG A 207 16.91 18.94 -11.03
C ARG A 207 17.06 20.25 -11.80
N SER A 208 16.96 20.19 -13.13
CA SER A 208 17.19 21.36 -14.02
C SER A 208 15.93 22.17 -14.30
N VAL A 209 14.75 21.60 -14.04
CA VAL A 209 13.43 22.23 -14.27
C VAL A 209 12.75 22.68 -12.97
N ASP A 210 13.41 22.46 -11.83
CA ASP A 210 13.03 22.94 -10.50
C ASP A 210 13.63 24.33 -10.24
#